data_AF-A0A3D5J8X3-F1
#
_entry.id   AF-A0A3D5J8X3-F1
#
_cell.length_a   1.000
_cell.length_b   1.000
_cell.length_c   1.000
_cell.angle_alpha   90.00
_cell.angle_beta   90.00
_cell.angle_gamma   90.00
#
_symmetry.space_group_name_H-M   'P 1'
#
loop_
_entity.id
_entity.type
_entity.pdbx_description
1 polymer ?
#
loop_
_entity_poly.entity_id
_entity_poly.type
_entity_poly.pdbx_seq_one_letter_code
_entity_poly.pdbx_strand_id
1 'polypeptide(L)'
;MRREKDSPTRMLLHSFLTEQKIDWCEGIEAGRNESAKRGVIVGLGISFISTNTITASVEKGRLEVLDLASTSLDRHWYLMRLQKKLILASLFLEIS
;
A
#
# COMPACT_ATOMS: atom_id res chain seq x y z
N MET A 1 -1.45 -11.81 -4.14
CA MET A 1 -0.41 -11.73 -3.09
C MET A 1 -0.93 -10.96 -1.89
N ARG A 2 -0.80 -11.57 -0.71
CA ARG A 2 -1.25 -11.00 0.56
C ARG A 2 -0.06 -10.30 1.23
N ARG A 3 -0.31 -9.22 1.98
CA ARG A 3 0.74 -8.60 2.81
C ARG A 3 0.90 -9.37 4.13
N GLU A 4 2.05 -9.26 4.77
CA GLU A 4 2.35 -9.90 6.06
C GLU A 4 1.27 -9.63 7.11
N LYS A 5 1.09 -10.57 8.06
CA LYS A 5 -0.04 -10.55 9.02
C LYS A 5 -0.20 -9.22 9.76
N ASP A 6 0.90 -8.59 10.14
CA ASP A 6 0.93 -7.35 10.91
C ASP A 6 0.96 -6.09 10.03
N SER A 7 0.81 -6.24 8.71
CA SER A 7 0.82 -5.14 7.76
C SER A 7 -0.46 -4.31 7.87
N PRO A 8 -0.38 -2.98 8.09
CA PRO A 8 -1.55 -2.10 8.04
C PRO A 8 -2.31 -2.19 6.70
N THR A 9 -1.59 -2.47 5.62
CA THR A 9 -2.16 -2.70 4.29
C THR A 9 -2.99 -3.98 4.24
N ARG A 10 -2.57 -5.07 4.91
CA ARG A 10 -3.34 -6.32 4.99
C ARG A 10 -4.64 -6.11 5.74
N MET A 11 -4.57 -5.44 6.89
CA MET A 11 -5.74 -5.18 7.74
C MET A 11 -6.82 -4.43 6.96
N LEU A 12 -6.43 -3.42 6.19
CA LEU A 12 -7.36 -2.61 5.41
C LEU A 12 -7.91 -3.32 4.19
N LEU A 13 -7.08 -4.11 3.49
CA LEU A 13 -7.58 -5.02 2.46
C LEU A 13 -8.62 -5.98 3.05
N HIS A 14 -8.35 -6.56 4.21
CA HIS A 14 -9.27 -7.48 4.87
C HIS A 14 -10.61 -6.81 5.24
N SER A 15 -10.58 -5.63 5.84
CA SER A 15 -11.80 -4.86 6.15
C SER A 15 -12.60 -4.55 4.89
N PHE A 16 -11.96 -4.04 3.84
CA PHE A 16 -12.61 -3.74 2.56
C PHE A 16 -13.28 -4.97 1.94
N LEU A 17 -12.55 -6.09 1.84
CA LEU A 17 -13.09 -7.33 1.29
C LEU A 17 -14.26 -7.89 2.11
N THR A 18 -14.17 -7.78 3.45
CA THR A 18 -15.24 -8.21 4.36
C THR A 18 -16.50 -7.36 4.16
N GLU A 19 -16.36 -6.04 4.05
CA GLU A 19 -17.46 -5.12 3.77
C GLU A 19 -18.13 -5.42 2.43
N GLN A 20 -17.33 -5.75 1.41
CA GLN A 20 -17.83 -6.09 0.07
C GLN A 20 -18.28 -7.55 -0.07
N LYS A 21 -18.16 -8.38 0.98
CA LYS A 21 -18.44 -9.83 0.94
C LYS A 21 -17.67 -10.56 -0.17
N ILE A 22 -16.42 -10.16 -0.39
CA ILE A 22 -15.53 -10.75 -1.38
C ILE A 22 -14.60 -11.74 -0.67
N ASP A 23 -14.68 -13.01 -1.07
CA ASP A 23 -13.71 -14.01 -0.64
C ASP A 23 -12.39 -13.84 -1.37
N TRP A 24 -11.31 -13.66 -0.61
CA TRP A 24 -9.96 -13.56 -1.18
C TRP A 24 -9.22 -14.87 -1.03
N CYS A 25 -8.85 -15.46 -2.18
CA CYS A 25 -8.11 -16.72 -2.23
C CYS A 25 -6.78 -16.62 -1.47
N GLU A 26 -6.57 -17.52 -0.53
CA GLU A 26 -5.31 -17.61 0.22
C GLU A 26 -4.17 -17.93 -0.75
N GLY A 27 -3.13 -17.10 -0.76
CA GLY A 27 -2.03 -17.22 -1.70
C GLY A 27 -0.73 -16.71 -1.10
N ILE A 28 0.26 -16.48 -1.96
CA ILE A 28 1.62 -16.08 -1.57
C ILE A 28 1.59 -14.81 -0.71
N GLU A 29 2.24 -14.89 0.45
CA GLU A 29 2.44 -13.77 1.37
C GLU A 29 3.77 -13.06 1.06
N ALA A 30 3.74 -11.74 0.98
CA ALA A 30 4.91 -10.91 0.82
C ALA A 30 5.08 -10.06 2.08
N GLY A 31 6.31 -9.99 2.62
CA GLY A 31 6.68 -9.18 3.79
C GLY A 31 7.05 -7.72 3.48
N ARG A 32 7.25 -7.39 2.19
CA ARG A 32 7.69 -6.07 1.73
C ARG A 32 6.97 -5.69 0.44
N ASN A 33 6.74 -4.40 0.22
CA ASN A 33 6.11 -3.89 -1.00
C ASN A 33 6.90 -4.31 -2.26
N GLU A 34 8.23 -4.29 -2.23
CA GLU A 34 9.05 -4.72 -3.38
C GLU A 34 8.92 -6.22 -3.69
N SER A 35 8.72 -7.06 -2.67
CA SER A 35 8.48 -8.50 -2.88
C SER A 35 7.13 -8.72 -3.57
N ALA A 36 6.08 -8.02 -3.11
CA ALA A 36 4.78 -8.05 -3.75
C ALA A 36 4.84 -7.54 -5.18
N LYS A 37 5.51 -6.40 -5.41
CA LYS A 37 5.69 -5.77 -6.72
C LYS A 37 6.37 -6.70 -7.72
N ARG A 38 7.50 -7.30 -7.33
CA ARG A 38 8.24 -8.26 -8.17
C ARG A 38 7.39 -9.49 -8.48
N GLY A 39 6.65 -10.00 -7.49
CA GLY A 39 5.75 -11.13 -7.71
C GLY A 39 4.67 -10.85 -8.74
N VAL A 40 4.06 -9.66 -8.70
CA VAL A 40 3.10 -9.24 -9.73
C VAL A 40 3.77 -9.11 -11.10
N ILE A 41 4.93 -8.46 -11.18
CA ILE A 41 5.69 -8.26 -12.44
C ILE A 41 6.04 -9.59 -13.12
N VAL A 42 6.36 -10.63 -12.34
CA VAL A 42 6.71 -11.96 -12.90
C VAL A 42 5.49 -12.88 -13.06
N GLY A 43 4.27 -12.34 -12.91
CA GLY A 43 3.03 -13.06 -13.21
C GLY A 43 2.48 -13.96 -12.10
N LEU A 44 2.90 -13.78 -10.84
CA LEU A 44 2.41 -14.58 -9.70
C LEU A 44 1.00 -14.15 -9.21
N GLY A 45 0.34 -13.22 -9.90
CA GLY A 45 -1.02 -12.75 -9.62
C GLY A 45 -1.10 -11.26 -9.30
N ILE A 46 -2.18 -10.84 -8.63
CA ILE A 46 -2.46 -9.44 -8.26
C ILE A 46 -2.07 -9.13 -6.81
N SER A 47 -1.84 -7.87 -6.45
CA SER A 47 -1.53 -7.46 -5.07
C SER A 47 -2.16 -6.13 -4.71
N PHE A 48 -2.51 -5.96 -3.43
CA PHE A 48 -2.95 -4.67 -2.88
C PHE A 48 -1.77 -3.94 -2.22
N ILE A 49 -1.38 -2.80 -2.79
CA ILE A 49 -0.25 -1.97 -2.35
C ILE A 49 -0.57 -0.49 -2.57
N SER A 50 0.09 0.40 -1.81
CA SER A 50 -0.08 1.85 -1.95
C SER A 50 0.38 2.35 -3.32
N THR A 51 -0.43 3.20 -3.94
CA THR A 51 -0.17 3.84 -5.24
C THR A 51 1.18 4.55 -5.29
N ASN A 52 1.57 5.25 -4.22
CA ASN A 52 2.86 5.94 -4.09
C ASN A 52 4.08 5.02 -4.29
N THR A 53 3.91 3.70 -4.13
CA THR A 53 5.00 2.72 -4.26
C THR A 53 5.12 2.14 -5.67
N ILE A 54 4.10 2.33 -6.52
CA ILE A 54 4.02 1.72 -7.86
C ILE A 54 4.08 2.72 -9.00
N THR A 55 3.98 4.03 -8.75
CA THR A 55 3.97 5.09 -9.78
C THR A 55 5.03 4.87 -10.87
N ALA A 56 6.30 4.74 -10.49
CA ALA A 56 7.40 4.54 -11.44
C ALA A 56 7.34 3.21 -12.21
N SER A 57 6.62 2.19 -11.69
CA SER A 57 6.43 0.92 -12.41
C SER A 57 5.25 0.98 -13.37
N VAL A 58 4.21 1.73 -13.03
CA VAL A 58 3.07 2.03 -13.90
C VAL A 58 3.51 2.90 -15.07
N GLU A 59 4.26 3.97 -14.82
CA GLU A 59 4.83 4.84 -15.86
C GLU A 59 5.72 4.08 -16.87
N LYS A 60 6.38 3.01 -16.40
CA LYS A 60 7.23 2.14 -17.22
C LYS A 60 6.45 1.00 -17.89
N GLY A 61 5.12 0.95 -17.75
CA GLY A 61 4.27 -0.11 -18.31
C GLY A 61 4.54 -1.50 -17.73
N ARG A 62 5.17 -1.60 -16.55
CA ARG A 62 5.49 -2.89 -15.90
C ARG A 62 4.38 -3.37 -14.97
N LEU A 63 3.50 -2.45 -14.58
CA LEU A 63 2.34 -2.71 -13.72
C LEU A 63 1.17 -1.88 -14.24
N GLU A 64 -0.03 -2.40 -14.00
CA GLU A 64 -1.28 -1.71 -14.27
C GLU A 64 -2.10 -1.66 -12.98
N VAL A 65 -2.83 -0.56 -12.78
CA VAL A 65 -3.74 -0.42 -11.65
C VAL A 65 -5.09 -0.97 -12.05
N LEU A 66 -5.57 -1.97 -11.32
CA LEU A 66 -6.90 -2.50 -11.54
C LEU A 66 -7.93 -1.54 -10.94
N ASP A 67 -8.70 -0.87 -11.81
CA ASP A 67 -9.81 -0.01 -11.39
C ASP A 67 -11.02 -0.88 -11.00
N LEU A 68 -11.10 -1.19 -9.71
CA LEU A 68 -12.26 -1.84 -9.14
C LEU A 68 -13.14 -0.78 -8.52
N ALA A 69 -14.40 -0.69 -8.96
CA ALA A 69 -15.40 0.17 -8.33
C ALA A 69 -15.36 -0.04 -6.80
N SER A 70 -15.26 1.06 -6.03
CA SER A 70 -15.10 1.12 -4.55
C SER A 70 -13.71 0.91 -3.94
N THR A 71 -12.63 0.71 -4.72
CA THR A 71 -11.28 0.48 -4.16
C THR A 71 -10.46 1.71 -3.78
N SER A 72 -10.98 2.93 -4.01
CA SER A 72 -10.33 4.18 -3.60
C SER A 72 -10.35 4.35 -2.09
N LEU A 73 -9.37 3.73 -1.43
CA LEU A 73 -9.09 3.86 -0.01
C LEU A 73 -8.17 5.07 0.19
N ASP A 74 -8.76 6.26 0.28
CA ASP A 74 -8.03 7.50 0.53
C ASP A 74 -7.41 7.49 1.93
N ARG A 75 -6.10 7.77 1.99
CA ARG A 75 -5.35 7.84 3.24
C ARG A 75 -4.73 9.21 3.42
N HIS A 76 -4.89 9.72 4.64
CA HIS A 76 -4.21 10.91 5.10
C HIS A 76 -3.03 10.51 5.98
N TRP A 77 -1.86 11.07 5.71
CA TRP A 77 -0.71 10.97 6.61
C TRP A 77 -0.79 12.13 7.60
N TYR A 78 -0.80 11.81 8.90
CA TYR A 78 -0.77 12.81 9.95
C TYR A 78 0.63 12.82 10.56
N LEU A 79 1.34 13.95 10.43
CA LEU A 79 2.58 14.15 11.16
C LEU A 79 2.27 14.73 12.53
N MET A 80 2.62 14.01 13.59
CA MET A 80 2.46 14.45 14.97
C MET A 80 3.82 14.68 15.61
N ARG A 81 3.99 15.85 16.26
CA ARG A 81 5.21 16.18 17.01
C ARG A 81 4.86 16.65 18.42
N LEU A 82 5.64 16.19 19.41
CA LEU A 82 5.59 16.72 20.77
C LEU A 82 6.06 18.18 20.80
N GLN A 83 5.24 19.06 21.38
CA GLN A 83 5.39 20.52 21.36
C GLN A 83 6.74 21.05 21.91
N LYS A 84 7.49 20.23 22.67
CA LYS A 84 8.67 20.64 23.43
C LYS A 84 10.04 20.10 22.94
N LYS A 85 10.16 19.47 21.76
CA LYS A 85 11.46 18.93 21.29
C LYS A 85 11.97 19.55 19.96
N LEU A 86 13.13 20.20 20.13
CA LEU A 86 14.12 20.89 19.28
C LEU A 86 14.09 20.74 17.74
N ILE A 87 14.00 21.92 17.09
CA ILE A 87 14.65 22.51 15.89
C ILE A 87 15.01 21.65 14.66
N LEU A 88 15.31 20.35 14.77
CA LEU A 88 15.67 19.54 13.59
C LEU A 88 14.43 19.05 12.81
N ALA A 89 13.30 18.86 13.49
CA ALA A 89 12.06 18.38 12.86
C ALA A 89 11.35 19.45 12.01
N SER A 90 11.61 20.73 12.24
CA SER A 90 11.02 21.83 11.46
C SER A 90 11.57 21.90 10.04
N LEU A 91 12.80 21.43 9.79
CA LEU A 91 13.41 21.49 8.46
C LEU A 91 12.79 20.51 7.46
N PHE A 92 12.27 19.37 7.93
CA PHE A 92 11.62 18.37 7.07
C PHE A 92 10.16 18.76 6.72
N LEU A 93 9.56 19.64 7.53
CA LEU A 93 8.19 20.14 7.34
C LEU A 93 8.09 21.27 6.31
N GLU A 94 9.19 21.96 6.00
CA GLU A 94 9.22 23.05 5.01
C GLU A 94 9.45 22.57 3.56
N ILE A 95 9.78 21.29 3.35
CA ILE A 95 10.19 20.75 2.03
C ILE A 95 9.19 19.69 1.50
N SER A 96 8.08 19.44 2.21
CA SER A 96 6.96 18.59 1.72
C SER A 96 5.76 19.44 1.34
#